data_AF-A0A1F3P5Q5-F1
#
_entry.id   AF-A0A1F3P5Q5-F1
#
_cell.length_a   1.000
_cell.length_b   1.000
_cell.length_c   1.000
_cell.angle_alpha   90.00
_cell.angle_beta   90.00
_cell.angle_gamma   90.00
#
_symmetry.space_group_name_H-M   'P 1'
#
loop_
_entity.id
_entity.type
_entity.pdbx_description
1 polymer ?
#
loop_
_entity_poly.entity_id
_entity_poly.type
_entity_poly.pdbx_seq_one_letter_code
_entity_poly.pdbx_strand_id
1 'polypeptide(L)'
;MGSEISYNNLLKFSCFVIFASLILRSTEANSQIPVRSLQTDTVRKSPLKLKDVSGNPYEPAQKAPLFLYNPSNIKSTIIYDPDKNEYVIYQKVGTFDYRTPVHMSPDEFRKYQFNKDMRDYWQSRISGETAGFKSGLIPQIEIGGETFDKIFGSNVINIIPQGSAELIFGINISRTQNPTLSEKLQTIPTFDFKEKIMMNVTGTIGDKMQLGVNYNTDAMFEFENRTKLQYAGKDDEIIKKIEVGDVTLPLPGTLITGSYSLFGLKTEMQFGKLNVTTVLSQQKGETSTIDVKGGAQISEFEIYADDYEANRHFFLSHHFRDIYNDALKNLPVVSTGLNISRIEVWVTNKTSSFEETRNIVALADLAENSSHIYNKVPDFQASPGAVRFPDNSSNGLYGQLVTNYTAMRDVDQVTTAFNSLYPGFQIGRDFEKIENARKLNEREYTLNSQLGYISLNSALNTDEVLAIAFEYTLNGQVYKVGEFSTDGITAPQT
;
A
#
# COMPACT_ATOMS: atom_id res chain seq x y z
N MET A 1 -12.31 -21.77 -55.79
CA MET A 1 -10.95 -21.35 -56.20
C MET A 1 -10.17 -21.14 -54.92
N GLY A 2 -9.16 -21.98 -54.71
CA GLY A 2 -8.42 -22.05 -53.45
C GLY A 2 -7.25 -21.10 -53.37
N SER A 3 -6.82 -20.83 -52.14
CA SER A 3 -5.43 -20.56 -51.80
C SER A 3 -5.22 -20.99 -50.34
N GLU A 4 -4.69 -22.20 -50.16
CA GLU A 4 -4.15 -22.69 -48.90
C GLU A 4 -2.95 -21.82 -48.51
N ILE A 5 -3.07 -21.08 -47.41
CA ILE A 5 -1.93 -20.41 -46.79
C ILE A 5 -1.35 -21.37 -45.75
N SER A 6 -0.10 -21.73 -46.00
CA SER A 6 0.70 -22.75 -45.33
C SER A 6 0.87 -22.52 -43.82
N TYR A 7 0.35 -23.46 -43.02
CA TYR A 7 0.55 -23.56 -41.56
C TYR A 7 2.01 -23.91 -41.15
N ASN A 8 2.92 -24.13 -42.10
CA ASN A 8 4.32 -24.52 -41.80
C ASN A 8 5.18 -23.39 -41.24
N ASN A 9 4.80 -22.11 -41.39
CA ASN A 9 5.62 -20.99 -40.91
C ASN A 9 5.37 -20.67 -39.43
N LEU A 10 4.18 -20.95 -38.89
CA LEU A 10 3.86 -20.76 -37.47
C LEU A 10 4.50 -21.86 -36.59
N LEU A 11 4.57 -23.10 -37.08
CA LEU A 11 5.21 -24.20 -36.36
C LEU A 11 6.74 -24.04 -36.28
N LYS A 12 7.37 -23.51 -37.34
CA LYS A 12 8.81 -23.22 -37.35
C LYS A 12 9.21 -22.09 -36.41
N PHE A 13 8.34 -21.10 -36.20
CA PHE A 13 8.58 -20.01 -35.26
C PHE A 13 8.50 -20.49 -33.79
N SER A 14 7.59 -21.42 -33.49
CA SER A 14 7.44 -21.97 -32.14
C SER A 14 8.56 -22.95 -31.75
N CYS A 15 9.18 -23.67 -32.69
CA CYS A 15 10.33 -24.54 -32.39
C CYS A 15 11.65 -23.77 -32.21
N PHE A 16 11.82 -22.59 -32.81
CA PHE A 16 13.07 -21.83 -32.71
C PHE A 16 13.23 -21.12 -31.35
N VAL A 17 12.11 -20.77 -30.69
CA VAL A 17 12.12 -20.13 -29.37
C VAL A 17 12.38 -21.14 -28.23
N ILE A 18 12.09 -22.44 -28.46
CA ILE A 18 12.27 -23.49 -27.45
C ILE A 18 13.67 -24.15 -27.51
N PHE A 19 14.41 -24.04 -28.62
CA PHE A 19 15.74 -24.64 -28.77
C PHE A 19 16.92 -23.73 -28.39
N ALA A 20 16.67 -22.44 -28.10
CA ALA A 20 17.72 -21.47 -27.76
C ALA A 20 18.09 -21.44 -26.26
N SER A 21 17.44 -22.23 -25.40
CA SER A 21 17.65 -22.23 -23.93
C SER A 21 18.51 -23.38 -23.40
N LEU A 22 19.17 -24.17 -24.26
CA LEU A 22 19.85 -25.41 -23.83
C LEU A 22 21.20 -25.67 -24.52
N ILE A 23 22.09 -24.68 -24.61
CA ILE A 23 23.53 -24.92 -24.90
C ILE A 23 24.41 -23.95 -24.07
N LEU A 24 24.53 -24.22 -22.78
CA LEU A 24 25.69 -23.86 -21.97
C LEU A 24 26.40 -25.17 -21.59
N ARG A 25 27.32 -25.62 -22.43
CA ARG A 25 28.27 -26.67 -22.06
C ARG A 25 29.55 -26.00 -21.59
N SER A 26 29.86 -26.20 -20.31
CA SER A 26 31.16 -25.93 -19.72
C SER A 26 32.22 -26.84 -20.35
N THR A 27 33.16 -26.28 -21.10
CA THR A 27 34.40 -26.96 -21.46
C THR A 27 35.40 -26.78 -20.34
N GLU A 28 35.58 -27.84 -19.55
CA GLU A 28 36.71 -28.02 -18.65
C GLU A 28 38.00 -28.05 -19.47
N ALA A 29 38.88 -27.07 -19.24
CA ALA A 29 40.22 -27.07 -19.80
C ALA A 29 41.13 -27.96 -18.93
N ASN A 30 41.41 -29.17 -19.42
CA ASN A 30 42.48 -30.02 -18.89
C ASN A 30 43.83 -29.32 -19.05
N SER A 31 44.46 -28.97 -17.93
CA SER A 31 45.85 -28.53 -17.88
C SER A 31 46.77 -29.76 -17.94
N GLN A 32 47.35 -30.04 -19.11
CA GLN A 32 48.56 -30.85 -19.22
C GLN A 32 49.76 -29.90 -19.36
N ILE A 33 50.71 -30.02 -18.43
CA ILE A 33 51.97 -29.28 -18.43
C ILE A 33 52.95 -30.00 -19.38
N PRO A 34 53.44 -29.38 -20.46
CA PRO A 34 54.61 -29.90 -21.16
C PRO A 34 55.87 -29.45 -20.43
N VAL A 35 56.74 -30.42 -20.16
CA VAL A 35 58.09 -30.24 -19.61
C VAL A 35 58.92 -29.37 -20.56
N ARG A 36 59.55 -28.34 -19.99
CA ARG A 36 60.34 -27.31 -20.68
C ARG A 36 61.73 -27.84 -21.02
N SER A 37 62.10 -27.89 -22.30
CA SER A 37 63.50 -28.00 -22.71
C SER A 37 64.20 -26.65 -22.50
N LEU A 38 65.32 -26.67 -21.78
CA LEU A 38 66.17 -25.50 -21.55
C LEU A 38 67.07 -25.30 -22.77
N GLN A 39 66.77 -24.31 -23.60
CA GLN A 39 67.73 -23.69 -24.50
C GLN A 39 67.91 -22.24 -24.07
N THR A 40 69.11 -21.92 -23.63
CA THR A 40 69.51 -20.61 -23.12
C THR A 40 69.73 -19.68 -24.32
N ASP A 41 68.74 -18.83 -24.61
CA ASP A 41 68.85 -17.78 -25.61
C ASP A 41 69.25 -16.45 -24.94
N THR A 42 70.33 -15.85 -25.42
CA THR A 42 71.03 -14.71 -24.80
C THR A 42 70.47 -13.36 -25.27
N VAL A 43 69.14 -13.23 -25.35
CA VAL A 43 68.48 -11.95 -25.69
C VAL A 43 68.02 -11.25 -24.42
N ARG A 44 68.53 -10.04 -24.18
CA ARG A 44 68.12 -9.16 -23.08
C ARG A 44 66.59 -8.97 -23.10
N LYS A 45 65.89 -9.50 -22.11
CA LYS A 45 64.45 -9.21 -21.92
C LYS A 45 64.28 -7.75 -21.55
N SER A 46 63.62 -6.99 -22.42
CA SER A 46 63.13 -5.66 -22.08
C SER A 46 62.25 -5.74 -20.82
N PRO A 47 62.45 -4.86 -19.82
CA PRO A 47 61.63 -4.85 -18.61
C PRO A 47 60.16 -4.49 -18.89
N LEU A 48 59.87 -3.94 -20.08
CA LEU A 48 58.52 -3.66 -20.56
C LEU A 48 58.06 -4.80 -21.48
N LYS A 49 57.22 -5.70 -20.97
CA LYS A 49 56.44 -6.63 -21.80
C LYS A 49 55.29 -5.86 -22.43
N LEU A 50 55.59 -5.02 -23.43
CA LEU A 50 54.55 -4.41 -24.26
C LEU A 50 53.88 -5.54 -25.04
N LYS A 51 52.61 -5.80 -24.73
CA LYS A 51 51.78 -6.67 -25.56
C LYS A 51 51.42 -5.86 -26.79
N ASP A 52 51.72 -6.39 -27.97
CA ASP A 52 51.27 -5.78 -29.21
C ASP A 52 49.73 -5.81 -29.25
N VAL A 53 49.14 -4.76 -29.83
CA VAL A 53 47.72 -4.71 -30.11
C VAL A 53 47.51 -5.52 -31.38
N SER A 54 46.63 -6.51 -31.35
CA SER A 54 46.42 -7.48 -32.43
C SER A 54 46.08 -6.86 -33.80
N GLY A 55 45.69 -5.59 -33.84
CA GLY A 55 45.21 -4.93 -35.05
C GLY A 55 43.82 -5.41 -35.49
N ASN A 56 43.24 -6.36 -34.76
CA ASN A 56 41.93 -6.91 -35.02
C ASN A 56 40.85 -5.89 -34.63
N PRO A 57 40.04 -5.39 -35.57
CA PRO A 57 38.97 -4.42 -35.28
C PRO A 57 37.89 -4.98 -34.34
N TYR A 58 37.76 -6.30 -34.21
CA TYR A 58 36.83 -6.93 -33.26
C TYR A 58 37.35 -6.94 -31.83
N GLU A 59 38.66 -6.80 -31.62
CA GLU A 59 39.24 -6.78 -30.29
C GLU A 59 39.17 -5.37 -29.70
N PRO A 60 38.68 -5.21 -28.46
CA PRO A 60 38.70 -3.93 -27.77
C PRO A 60 40.15 -3.46 -27.62
N ALA A 61 40.48 -2.30 -28.19
CA ALA A 61 41.70 -1.59 -27.81
C ALA A 61 41.60 -1.24 -26.31
N GLN A 62 42.56 -1.69 -25.50
CA GLN A 62 42.62 -1.34 -24.08
C GLN A 62 42.95 0.15 -23.95
N LYS A 63 41.95 0.96 -23.61
CA LYS A 63 42.12 2.38 -23.29
C LYS A 63 42.08 2.53 -21.78
N ALA A 64 43.24 2.75 -21.15
CA ALA A 64 43.32 3.18 -19.76
C ALA A 64 44.34 4.32 -19.63
N PRO A 65 44.26 5.18 -18.59
CA PRO A 65 45.18 6.31 -18.42
C PRO A 65 46.67 5.93 -18.38
N LEU A 66 46.97 4.68 -18.06
CA LEU A 66 48.32 4.12 -17.99
C LEU A 66 48.82 3.54 -19.33
N PHE A 67 47.97 3.46 -20.36
CA PHE A 67 48.35 3.05 -21.71
C PHE A 67 48.49 4.27 -22.62
N LEU A 68 49.52 4.26 -23.46
CA LEU A 68 49.75 5.31 -24.45
C LEU A 68 48.73 5.21 -25.58
N TYR A 69 48.22 6.36 -26.03
CA TYR A 69 47.39 6.44 -27.23
C TYR A 69 48.23 6.17 -28.48
N ASN A 70 47.57 5.66 -29.54
CA ASN A 70 48.19 5.57 -30.85
C ASN A 70 48.58 6.99 -31.33
N PRO A 71 49.77 7.18 -31.89
CA PRO A 71 50.20 8.48 -32.40
C PRO A 71 49.33 8.91 -33.59
N SER A 72 49.16 10.22 -33.75
CA SER A 72 48.23 10.83 -34.72
C SER A 72 48.58 10.58 -36.20
N ASN A 73 49.76 10.05 -36.48
CA ASN A 73 50.21 9.67 -37.82
C ASN A 73 49.67 8.30 -38.28
N ILE A 74 49.05 7.50 -37.39
CA ILE A 74 48.36 6.25 -37.75
C ILE A 74 46.91 6.58 -38.13
N LYS A 75 46.52 6.36 -39.38
CA LYS A 75 45.16 6.59 -39.88
C LYS A 75 44.51 5.29 -40.33
N SER A 76 43.24 5.11 -39.97
CA SER A 76 42.42 3.99 -40.48
C SER A 76 41.58 4.46 -41.67
N THR A 77 41.68 3.77 -42.81
CA THR A 77 40.90 4.05 -44.02
C THR A 77 40.12 2.80 -44.41
N ILE A 78 38.87 2.98 -44.85
CA ILE A 78 37.99 1.88 -45.25
C ILE A 78 37.76 2.01 -46.76
N ILE A 79 37.99 0.94 -47.50
CA ILE A 79 37.79 0.87 -48.95
C ILE A 79 36.83 -0.28 -49.24
N TYR A 80 35.81 -0.03 -50.04
CA TYR A 80 34.89 -1.07 -50.51
C TYR A 80 35.41 -1.68 -51.82
N ASP A 81 35.55 -3.01 -51.85
CA ASP A 81 35.92 -3.77 -53.03
C ASP A 81 34.65 -4.34 -53.70
N PRO A 82 34.20 -3.77 -54.83
CA PRO A 82 32.96 -4.18 -55.49
C PRO A 82 33.04 -5.56 -56.16
N ASP A 83 34.24 -6.04 -56.53
CA ASP A 83 34.40 -7.32 -57.22
C ASP A 83 34.27 -8.50 -56.26
N LYS A 84 34.66 -8.30 -55.00
CA LYS A 84 34.57 -9.30 -53.93
C LYS A 84 33.41 -9.06 -52.95
N ASN A 85 32.73 -7.92 -53.06
CA ASN A 85 31.67 -7.48 -52.15
C ASN A 85 32.14 -7.47 -50.68
N GLU A 86 33.32 -6.91 -50.44
CA GLU A 86 33.94 -6.85 -49.11
C GLU A 86 34.40 -5.43 -48.76
N TYR A 87 34.39 -5.11 -47.48
CA TYR A 87 35.00 -3.90 -46.93
C TYR A 87 36.40 -4.23 -46.41
N VAL A 88 37.40 -3.48 -46.88
CA VAL A 88 38.80 -3.64 -46.50
C VAL A 88 39.25 -2.46 -45.64
N ILE A 89 39.64 -2.74 -44.40
CA ILE A 89 40.12 -1.76 -43.43
C ILE A 89 41.65 -1.72 -43.45
N TYR A 90 42.21 -0.57 -43.83
CA TYR A 90 43.65 -0.30 -43.84
C TYR A 90 44.07 0.56 -42.65
N GLN A 91 45.14 0.18 -41.95
CA GLN A 91 45.84 1.05 -40.99
C GLN A 91 47.14 1.55 -41.62
N LYS A 92 47.20 2.84 -41.95
CA LYS A 92 48.33 3.44 -42.68
C LYS A 92 49.13 4.41 -41.83
N VAL A 93 50.44 4.39 -41.99
CA VAL A 93 51.38 5.43 -41.52
C VAL A 93 52.00 6.07 -42.76
N GLY A 94 51.50 7.26 -43.12
CA GLY A 94 51.84 7.87 -44.40
C GLY A 94 51.35 7.01 -45.58
N THR A 95 52.29 6.49 -46.38
CA THR A 95 52.02 5.58 -47.51
C THR A 95 52.19 4.10 -47.16
N PHE A 96 52.70 3.78 -45.97
CA PHE A 96 52.99 2.42 -45.55
C PHE A 96 51.80 1.80 -44.82
N ASP A 97 51.42 0.59 -45.21
CA ASP A 97 50.43 -0.22 -44.49
C ASP A 97 51.07 -0.76 -43.22
N TYR A 98 50.74 -0.13 -42.09
CA TYR A 98 51.31 -0.43 -40.78
C TYR A 98 50.89 -1.81 -40.27
N ARG A 99 49.72 -2.32 -40.70
CA ARG A 99 49.21 -3.65 -40.38
C ARG A 99 48.53 -4.31 -41.56
N THR A 100 48.38 -5.63 -41.49
CA THR A 100 47.60 -6.42 -42.44
C THR A 100 46.18 -5.88 -42.54
N PRO A 101 45.67 -5.60 -43.76
CA PRO A 101 44.30 -5.15 -43.95
C PRO A 101 43.30 -6.19 -43.46
N VAL A 102 42.20 -5.72 -42.88
CA VAL A 102 41.13 -6.60 -42.39
C VAL A 102 39.96 -6.56 -43.36
N HIS A 103 39.56 -7.74 -43.82
CA HIS A 103 38.45 -7.95 -44.74
C HIS A 103 37.18 -8.29 -43.97
N MET A 104 36.06 -7.70 -44.37
CA MET A 104 34.75 -7.95 -43.77
C MET A 104 33.70 -8.07 -44.87
N SER A 105 32.78 -9.00 -44.71
CA SER A 105 31.54 -8.99 -45.48
C SER A 105 30.66 -7.77 -45.13
N PRO A 106 29.66 -7.40 -45.95
CA PRO A 106 28.79 -6.26 -45.66
C PRO A 106 28.01 -6.41 -44.35
N ASP A 107 27.63 -7.65 -43.97
CA ASP A 107 26.95 -7.93 -42.71
C ASP A 107 27.86 -7.75 -41.50
N GLU A 108 29.09 -8.27 -41.61
CA GLU A 108 30.12 -8.11 -40.58
C GLU A 108 30.50 -6.64 -40.39
N PHE A 109 30.64 -5.90 -41.48
CA PHE A 109 30.93 -4.47 -41.44
C PHE A 109 29.80 -3.67 -40.77
N ARG A 110 28.54 -3.96 -41.11
CA ARG A 110 27.37 -3.33 -40.45
C ARG A 110 27.37 -3.58 -38.94
N LYS A 111 27.63 -4.82 -38.53
CA LYS A 111 27.70 -5.20 -37.11
C LYS A 111 28.89 -4.53 -36.41
N TYR A 112 30.04 -4.45 -37.06
CA TYR A 112 31.23 -3.76 -36.56
C TYR A 112 30.95 -2.26 -36.35
N GLN A 113 30.39 -1.59 -37.35
CA GLN A 113 30.07 -0.16 -37.30
C GLN A 113 29.06 0.16 -36.19
N PHE A 114 27.98 -0.62 -36.09
CA PHE A 114 27.00 -0.48 -35.01
C PHE A 114 27.62 -0.59 -33.61
N ASN A 115 28.46 -1.62 -33.39
CA ASN A 115 29.12 -1.83 -32.10
C ASN A 115 30.15 -0.74 -31.77
N LYS A 116 30.81 -0.19 -32.79
CA LYS A 116 31.74 0.93 -32.64
C LYS A 116 31.00 2.20 -32.24
N ASP A 117 29.94 2.56 -32.97
CA ASP A 117 29.14 3.76 -32.72
C ASP A 117 28.49 3.72 -31.33
N MET A 118 27.98 2.56 -30.92
CA MET A 118 27.46 2.35 -29.56
C MET A 118 28.54 2.61 -28.50
N ARG A 119 29.76 2.10 -28.72
CA ARG A 119 30.88 2.28 -27.77
C ARG A 119 31.35 3.73 -27.70
N ASP A 120 31.47 4.38 -28.84
CA ASP A 120 31.87 5.79 -28.93
C ASP A 120 30.81 6.70 -28.29
N TYR A 121 29.51 6.39 -28.48
CA TYR A 121 28.39 7.03 -27.78
C TYR A 121 28.54 6.92 -26.25
N TRP A 122 28.71 5.71 -25.70
CA TRP A 122 28.90 5.54 -24.26
C TRP A 122 30.17 6.19 -23.72
N GLN A 123 31.27 6.13 -24.46
CA GLN A 123 32.52 6.78 -24.08
C GLN A 123 32.37 8.30 -23.99
N SER A 124 31.68 8.92 -24.96
CA SER A 124 31.40 10.36 -24.95
C SER A 124 30.54 10.81 -23.75
N ARG A 125 29.65 9.93 -23.27
CA ARG A 125 28.81 10.16 -22.08
C ARG A 125 29.62 10.09 -20.79
N ILE A 126 30.60 9.19 -20.72
CA ILE A 126 31.49 9.02 -19.57
C ILE A 126 32.56 10.12 -19.51
N SER A 127 33.14 10.55 -20.64
CA SER A 127 34.22 11.56 -20.65
C SER A 127 33.76 12.99 -20.42
N GLY A 128 32.46 13.27 -20.54
CA GLY A 128 31.90 14.61 -20.31
C GLY A 128 32.34 15.68 -21.32
N GLU A 129 33.06 15.31 -22.39
CA GLU A 129 33.62 16.24 -23.38
C GLU A 129 32.57 16.93 -24.27
N THR A 130 31.28 16.58 -24.14
CA THR A 130 30.17 17.27 -24.82
C THR A 130 29.28 18.01 -23.83
N ALA A 131 29.83 19.06 -23.24
CA ALA A 131 29.03 20.12 -22.63
C ALA A 131 28.31 20.92 -23.74
N GLY A 132 27.20 20.41 -24.30
CA GLY A 132 26.42 21.26 -25.22
C GLY A 132 25.36 20.67 -26.16
N PHE A 133 25.15 19.35 -26.26
CA PHE A 133 24.09 18.85 -27.14
C PHE A 133 22.78 18.58 -26.40
N LYS A 134 21.90 19.60 -26.37
CA LYS A 134 20.46 19.46 -26.13
C LYS A 134 19.73 18.95 -27.40
N SER A 135 20.23 17.89 -28.04
CA SER A 135 19.44 17.15 -29.04
C SER A 135 18.94 15.87 -28.40
N GLY A 136 17.68 15.53 -28.68
CA GLY A 136 16.93 14.45 -28.04
C GLY A 136 17.73 13.14 -27.89
N LEU A 137 17.46 12.42 -26.80
CA LEU A 137 18.11 11.18 -26.37
C LEU A 137 18.07 10.05 -27.43
N ILE A 138 17.32 10.21 -28.51
CA ILE A 138 17.15 9.24 -29.59
C ILE A 138 17.29 10.00 -30.92
N PRO A 139 18.30 9.70 -31.77
CA PRO A 139 18.37 10.29 -33.10
C PRO A 139 17.20 9.79 -33.96
N GLN A 140 16.70 10.65 -34.85
CA GLN A 140 15.66 10.28 -35.80
C GLN A 140 16.11 9.08 -36.63
N ILE A 141 15.34 8.00 -36.58
CA ILE A 141 15.66 6.78 -37.33
C ILE A 141 14.89 6.84 -38.65
N GLU A 142 15.63 6.80 -39.76
CA GLU A 142 15.06 6.65 -41.09
C GLU A 142 15.24 5.20 -41.54
N ILE A 143 14.12 4.49 -41.74
CA ILE A 143 14.14 3.10 -42.20
C ILE A 143 14.04 3.09 -43.73
N GLY A 144 15.03 2.56 -44.43
CA GLY A 144 15.01 2.44 -45.88
C GLY A 144 14.04 1.35 -46.37
N GLY A 145 13.23 1.65 -47.40
CA GLY A 145 12.42 0.67 -48.13
C GLY A 145 11.03 1.18 -48.53
N GLU A 146 10.60 0.89 -49.77
CA GLU A 146 9.29 1.29 -50.31
C GLU A 146 8.09 0.62 -49.59
N THR A 147 8.33 -0.50 -48.90
CA THR A 147 7.29 -1.24 -48.16
C THR A 147 6.89 -0.56 -46.86
N PHE A 148 7.83 0.10 -46.18
CA PHE A 148 7.55 0.84 -44.94
C PHE A 148 6.72 2.09 -45.24
N ASP A 149 7.09 2.82 -46.30
CA ASP A 149 6.39 4.01 -46.77
C ASP A 149 4.93 3.71 -47.17
N LYS A 150 4.65 2.57 -47.81
CA LYS A 150 3.27 2.17 -48.16
C LYS A 150 2.35 1.98 -46.96
N ILE A 151 2.88 1.52 -45.82
CA ILE A 151 2.10 1.20 -44.63
C ILE A 151 2.02 2.40 -43.67
N PHE A 152 3.12 3.12 -43.50
CA PHE A 152 3.27 4.20 -42.51
C PHE A 152 3.31 5.62 -43.12
N GLY A 153 3.31 5.73 -44.45
CA GLY A 153 3.27 6.98 -45.24
C GLY A 153 4.49 7.90 -45.14
N SER A 154 5.44 7.58 -44.28
CA SER A 154 6.79 8.15 -44.23
C SER A 154 7.72 7.20 -43.48
N ASN A 155 9.02 7.28 -43.77
CA ASN A 155 10.07 6.44 -43.16
C ASN A 155 10.64 7.02 -41.86
N VAL A 156 10.09 8.15 -41.39
CA VAL A 156 10.58 8.86 -40.21
C VAL A 156 9.96 8.31 -38.95
N ILE A 157 10.82 7.90 -38.01
CA ILE A 157 10.43 7.54 -36.64
C ILE A 157 10.95 8.62 -35.70
N ASN A 158 10.03 9.27 -35.00
CA ASN A 158 10.32 10.26 -33.97
C ASN A 158 9.73 9.79 -32.64
N ILE A 159 10.57 9.57 -31.63
CA ILE A 159 10.16 9.13 -30.30
C ILE A 159 10.80 10.08 -29.28
N ILE A 160 9.97 10.73 -28.48
CA ILE A 160 10.36 11.74 -27.51
C ILE A 160 9.95 11.23 -26.11
N PRO A 161 10.85 10.51 -25.41
CA PRO A 161 10.64 10.17 -24.02
C PRO A 161 10.95 11.39 -23.13
N GLN A 162 10.09 11.67 -22.17
CA GLN A 162 10.21 12.72 -21.17
C GLN A 162 9.95 12.16 -19.78
N GLY A 163 10.61 12.69 -18.76
CA GLY A 163 10.40 12.30 -17.37
C GLY A 163 11.68 11.89 -16.65
N SER A 164 11.53 11.11 -15.59
CA SER A 164 12.61 10.66 -14.72
C SER A 164 12.37 9.22 -14.26
N ALA A 165 13.44 8.45 -14.13
CA ALA A 165 13.44 7.15 -13.47
C ALA A 165 14.48 7.19 -12.36
N GLU A 166 14.05 6.92 -11.13
CA GLU A 166 14.89 6.80 -9.95
C GLU A 166 14.81 5.36 -9.44
N LEU A 167 15.97 4.77 -9.19
CA LEU A 167 16.10 3.43 -8.63
C LEU A 167 16.89 3.54 -7.33
N ILE A 168 16.26 3.20 -6.21
CA ILE A 168 16.86 3.25 -4.89
C ILE A 168 17.13 1.82 -4.43
N PHE A 169 18.39 1.54 -4.12
CA PHE A 169 18.84 0.27 -3.58
C PHE A 169 19.33 0.50 -2.15
N GLY A 170 18.77 -0.25 -1.20
CA GLY A 170 19.12 -0.16 0.21
C GLY A 170 19.18 -1.53 0.87
N ILE A 171 19.91 -1.64 1.97
CA ILE A 171 19.86 -2.80 2.87
C ILE A 171 19.47 -2.27 4.24
N ASN A 172 18.31 -2.69 4.74
CA ASN A 172 17.83 -2.36 6.07
C ASN A 172 18.08 -3.54 7.00
N ILE A 173 18.92 -3.35 8.02
CA ILE A 173 19.21 -4.39 9.02
C ILE A 173 18.49 -3.99 10.31
N SER A 174 17.38 -4.65 10.60
CA SER A 174 16.68 -4.49 11.86
C SER A 174 17.20 -5.49 12.88
N ARG A 175 17.56 -5.01 14.07
CA ARG A 175 17.96 -5.86 15.20
C ARG A 175 17.06 -5.62 16.40
N THR A 176 16.40 -6.68 16.87
CA THR A 176 15.61 -6.68 18.10
C THR A 176 16.37 -7.37 19.22
N GLN A 177 16.22 -6.87 20.45
CA GLN A 177 16.83 -7.44 21.66
C GLN A 177 15.87 -8.35 22.43
N ASN A 178 14.76 -8.78 21.80
CA ASN A 178 13.80 -9.65 22.46
C ASN A 178 14.42 -11.04 22.74
N PRO A 179 14.63 -11.41 24.02
CA PRO A 179 15.26 -12.69 24.38
C PRO A 179 14.34 -13.89 24.12
N THR A 180 13.04 -13.68 23.89
CA THR A 180 12.13 -14.77 23.52
C THR A 180 12.34 -15.24 22.08
N LEU A 181 13.05 -14.45 21.25
CA LEU A 181 13.43 -14.82 19.89
C LEU A 181 14.84 -15.42 19.90
N SER A 182 15.05 -16.48 19.11
CA SER A 182 16.39 -17.03 18.89
C SER A 182 17.32 -15.99 18.26
N GLU A 183 18.62 -16.02 18.57
CA GLU A 183 19.61 -15.05 18.10
C GLU A 183 19.62 -14.86 16.57
N LYS A 184 19.34 -15.93 15.81
CA LYS A 184 19.24 -15.88 14.34
C LYS A 184 18.05 -15.05 13.84
N LEU A 185 16.95 -14.99 14.61
CA LEU A 185 15.75 -14.22 14.27
C LEU A 185 15.77 -12.81 14.89
N GLN A 186 16.75 -12.51 15.74
CA GLN A 186 16.94 -11.18 16.30
C GLN A 186 17.52 -10.18 15.30
N THR A 187 18.15 -10.63 14.21
CA THR A 187 18.72 -9.77 13.16
C THR A 187 18.14 -10.14 11.80
N ILE A 188 17.35 -9.23 11.20
CA ILE A 188 16.68 -9.46 9.92
C ILE A 188 17.23 -8.45 8.89
N PRO A 189 18.12 -8.88 7.98
CA PRO A 189 18.54 -8.05 6.86
C PRO A 189 17.46 -8.09 5.77
N THR A 190 16.96 -6.93 5.37
CA THR A 190 15.97 -6.76 4.31
C THR A 190 16.60 -5.95 3.18
N PHE A 191 16.58 -6.49 1.96
CA PHE A 191 16.94 -5.75 0.76
C PHE A 191 15.75 -4.87 0.35
N ASP A 192 15.98 -3.56 0.31
CA ASP A 192 15.00 -2.55 -0.08
C ASP A 192 15.29 -2.10 -1.51
N PHE A 193 14.37 -2.40 -2.43
CA PHE A 193 14.43 -1.97 -3.82
C PHE A 193 13.20 -1.14 -4.11
N LYS A 194 13.39 0.14 -4.42
CA LYS A 194 12.31 1.07 -4.78
C LYS A 194 12.56 1.63 -6.17
N GLU A 195 11.54 1.49 -7.01
CA GLU A 195 11.52 2.00 -8.36
C GLU A 195 10.52 3.15 -8.45
N LYS A 196 11.00 4.31 -8.89
CA LYS A 196 10.23 5.53 -9.10
C LYS A 196 10.36 5.96 -10.54
N ILE A 197 9.47 5.47 -11.39
CA ILE A 197 9.40 5.87 -12.79
C ILE A 197 8.25 6.85 -12.96
N MET A 198 8.57 8.03 -13.48
CA MET A 198 7.62 9.00 -14.02
C MET A 198 8.01 9.25 -15.47
N MET A 199 7.28 8.68 -16.42
CA MET A 199 7.63 8.69 -17.83
C MET A 199 6.43 9.07 -18.70
N ASN A 200 6.65 9.99 -19.61
CA ASN A 200 5.75 10.34 -20.69
C ASN A 200 6.49 10.14 -22.02
N VAL A 201 6.03 9.19 -22.83
CA VAL A 201 6.60 8.93 -24.16
C VAL A 201 5.57 9.32 -25.20
N THR A 202 5.95 10.25 -26.07
CA THR A 202 5.18 10.56 -27.28
C THR A 202 6.00 10.19 -28.49
N GLY A 203 5.39 9.56 -29.48
CA GLY A 203 6.10 9.20 -30.70
C GLY A 203 5.18 9.17 -31.91
N THR A 204 5.77 9.46 -33.06
CA THR A 204 5.12 9.39 -34.37
C THR A 204 5.96 8.50 -35.27
N ILE A 205 5.32 7.54 -35.92
CA ILE A 205 5.94 6.66 -36.90
C ILE A 205 5.25 6.95 -38.24
N GLY A 206 6.01 7.60 -39.12
CA GLY A 206 5.51 8.16 -40.37
C GLY A 206 4.41 9.21 -40.17
N ASP A 207 3.38 9.20 -41.02
CA ASP A 207 2.21 10.08 -40.91
C ASP A 207 0.98 9.38 -40.30
N LYS A 208 0.99 8.03 -40.24
CA LYS A 208 -0.20 7.25 -39.83
C LYS A 208 -0.20 6.74 -38.40
N MET A 209 0.94 6.61 -37.73
CA MET A 209 0.99 5.97 -36.41
C MET A 209 1.49 6.90 -35.30
N GLN A 210 0.77 6.91 -34.19
CA GLN A 210 1.03 7.74 -33.01
C GLN A 210 1.05 6.87 -31.76
N LEU A 211 2.10 7.03 -30.95
CA LEU A 211 2.29 6.37 -29.67
C LEU A 211 2.22 7.41 -28.56
N GLY A 212 1.41 7.14 -27.54
CA GLY A 212 1.36 7.88 -26.29
C GLY A 212 1.40 6.93 -25.11
N VAL A 213 2.44 7.01 -24.30
CA VAL A 213 2.59 6.22 -23.06
C VAL A 213 2.81 7.18 -21.91
N ASN A 214 1.97 7.10 -20.88
CA ASN A 214 2.14 7.76 -19.60
C ASN A 214 2.25 6.67 -18.54
N TYR A 215 3.34 6.67 -17.78
CA TYR A 215 3.61 5.68 -16.76
C TYR A 215 4.19 6.34 -15.52
N ASN A 216 3.51 6.16 -14.39
CA ASN A 216 3.88 6.64 -13.08
C ASN A 216 3.74 5.49 -12.06
N THR A 217 4.85 5.07 -11.47
CA THR A 217 4.87 4.02 -10.44
C THR A 217 4.33 4.50 -9.10
N ASP A 218 4.34 5.82 -8.84
CA ASP A 218 3.83 6.44 -7.62
C ASP A 218 2.35 6.89 -7.78
N ALA A 219 1.67 6.53 -8.88
CA ALA A 219 0.26 6.87 -9.09
C ALA A 219 -0.65 6.17 -8.07
N MET A 220 -1.57 6.92 -7.46
CA MET A 220 -2.57 6.33 -6.55
C MET A 220 -3.66 5.54 -7.28
N PHE A 221 -3.90 5.88 -8.55
CA PHE A 221 -4.94 5.25 -9.36
C PHE A 221 -4.40 4.64 -10.65
N GLU A 222 -4.87 3.44 -10.99
CA GLU A 222 -4.43 2.71 -12.19
C GLU A 222 -4.73 3.46 -13.49
N PHE A 223 -5.80 4.27 -13.53
CA PHE A 223 -6.19 5.04 -14.73
C PHE A 223 -5.21 6.16 -15.11
N GLU A 224 -4.28 6.53 -14.22
CA GLU A 224 -3.22 7.50 -14.53
C GLU A 224 -2.18 6.90 -15.49
N ASN A 225 -1.99 5.58 -15.41
CA ASN A 225 -1.09 4.83 -16.27
C ASN A 225 -1.79 4.50 -17.59
N ARG A 226 -1.45 5.24 -18.63
CA ARG A 226 -2.14 5.19 -19.92
C ARG A 226 -1.19 4.78 -21.03
N THR A 227 -1.57 3.77 -21.79
CA THR A 227 -0.86 3.34 -22.99
C THR A 227 -1.82 3.41 -24.16
N LYS A 228 -1.52 4.22 -25.16
CA LYS A 228 -2.34 4.36 -26.36
C LYS A 228 -1.46 4.30 -27.60
N LEU A 229 -1.75 3.33 -28.46
CA LEU A 229 -1.22 3.27 -29.80
C LEU A 229 -2.36 3.54 -30.78
N GLN A 230 -2.18 4.51 -31.66
CA GLN A 230 -3.18 4.93 -32.62
C GLN A 230 -2.64 4.85 -34.04
N TYR A 231 -3.41 4.23 -34.93
CA TYR A 231 -3.27 4.32 -36.37
C TYR A 231 -4.38 5.23 -36.92
N ALA A 232 -4.03 6.17 -37.79
CA ALA A 232 -4.93 7.02 -38.53
C ALA A 232 -4.77 6.75 -40.03
N GLY A 233 -5.84 6.25 -40.64
CA GLY A 233 -5.88 6.04 -42.09
C GLY A 233 -6.15 7.35 -42.84
N LYS A 234 -5.81 7.36 -44.13
CA LYS A 234 -6.05 8.51 -45.02
C LYS A 234 -7.54 8.63 -45.40
N ASP A 235 -7.92 9.75 -46.01
CA ASP A 235 -9.32 10.03 -46.39
C ASP A 235 -9.91 8.98 -47.36
N ASP A 236 -9.06 8.34 -48.16
CA ASP A 236 -9.48 7.33 -49.14
C ASP A 236 -9.56 5.91 -48.55
N GLU A 237 -9.13 5.71 -47.31
CA GLU A 237 -9.04 4.40 -46.67
C GLU A 237 -10.33 4.05 -45.93
N ILE A 238 -10.76 2.78 -46.00
CA ILE A 238 -11.94 2.28 -45.26
C ILE A 238 -11.69 2.32 -43.75
N ILE A 239 -10.48 1.93 -43.33
CA ILE A 239 -10.08 1.97 -41.93
C ILE A 239 -9.67 3.40 -41.61
N LYS A 240 -10.45 4.09 -40.77
CA LYS A 240 -10.18 5.47 -40.34
C LYS A 240 -9.28 5.52 -39.13
N LYS A 241 -9.53 4.65 -38.15
CA LYS A 241 -8.77 4.64 -36.91
C LYS A 241 -8.65 3.24 -36.34
N ILE A 242 -7.45 2.89 -35.86
CA ILE A 242 -7.25 1.72 -34.98
C ILE A 242 -6.59 2.25 -33.72
N GLU A 243 -7.18 1.99 -32.55
CA GLU A 243 -6.62 2.37 -31.25
C GLU A 243 -6.41 1.10 -30.43
N VAL A 244 -5.25 0.98 -29.80
CA VAL A 244 -4.88 -0.15 -28.92
C VAL A 244 -4.43 0.38 -27.58
N GLY A 245 -4.88 -0.24 -26.49
CA GLY A 245 -4.64 0.17 -25.12
C GLY A 245 -5.81 0.97 -24.56
N ASP A 246 -5.57 2.15 -23.99
CA ASP A 246 -6.61 3.01 -23.42
C ASP A 246 -7.45 3.68 -24.51
N VAL A 247 -8.68 3.20 -24.64
CA VAL A 247 -9.66 3.64 -25.63
C VAL A 247 -10.89 4.23 -24.93
N THR A 248 -11.59 5.09 -25.67
CA THR A 248 -12.85 5.68 -25.21
C THR A 248 -13.91 5.48 -26.29
N LEU A 249 -15.15 5.23 -25.85
CA LEU A 249 -16.30 5.09 -26.72
C LEU A 249 -17.44 5.95 -26.18
N PRO A 250 -17.38 7.29 -26.33
CA PRO A 250 -18.52 8.13 -25.98
C PRO A 250 -19.69 7.81 -26.92
N LEU A 251 -20.86 7.51 -26.36
CA LEU A 251 -22.09 7.31 -27.12
C LEU A 251 -23.05 8.48 -26.86
N PRO A 252 -23.73 9.02 -27.89
CA PRO A 252 -24.62 10.17 -27.73
C PRO A 252 -25.97 9.85 -27.07
N GLY A 253 -26.30 8.57 -26.86
CA GLY A 253 -27.57 8.14 -26.28
C GLY A 253 -27.59 8.19 -24.75
N THR A 254 -28.78 8.37 -24.16
CA THR A 254 -28.98 8.36 -22.70
C THR A 254 -29.27 6.98 -22.12
N LEU A 255 -29.81 6.05 -22.93
CA LEU A 255 -30.16 4.69 -22.49
C LEU A 255 -28.96 3.75 -22.45
N ILE A 256 -28.02 3.93 -23.39
CA ILE A 256 -26.77 3.16 -23.46
C ILE A 256 -25.64 4.17 -23.39
N THR A 257 -25.14 4.38 -22.19
CA THR A 257 -23.99 5.25 -21.95
C THR A 257 -22.71 4.51 -22.32
N GLY A 258 -21.93 5.10 -23.21
CA GLY A 258 -20.62 4.58 -23.57
C GLY A 258 -19.61 4.73 -22.43
N SER A 259 -18.59 3.86 -22.40
CA SER A 259 -17.54 3.90 -21.37
C SER A 259 -16.34 4.77 -21.78
N TYR A 260 -15.79 5.49 -20.81
CA TYR A 260 -14.66 6.43 -20.98
C TYR A 260 -13.31 5.85 -20.56
N SER A 261 -13.27 4.67 -19.93
CA SER A 261 -12.02 4.05 -19.43
C SER A 261 -12.01 2.56 -19.76
N LEU A 262 -11.59 2.26 -20.97
CA LEU A 262 -11.54 0.92 -21.53
C LEU A 262 -10.11 0.60 -21.95
N PHE A 263 -9.62 -0.60 -21.60
CA PHE A 263 -8.35 -1.10 -22.12
C PHE A 263 -8.61 -2.19 -23.15
N GLY A 264 -8.23 -1.97 -24.41
CA GLY A 264 -8.47 -2.92 -25.48
C GLY A 264 -8.18 -2.41 -26.88
N LEU A 265 -8.87 -2.99 -27.85
CA LEU A 265 -8.79 -2.67 -29.27
C LEU A 265 -10.06 -1.94 -29.70
N LYS A 266 -9.89 -0.78 -30.32
CA LYS A 266 -10.97 -0.03 -30.99
C LYS A 266 -10.64 0.15 -32.45
N THR A 267 -11.62 -0.05 -33.32
CA THR A 267 -11.47 0.09 -34.76
C THR A 267 -12.65 0.90 -35.32
N GLU A 268 -12.35 1.95 -36.05
CA GLU A 268 -13.32 2.81 -36.74
C GLU A 268 -13.17 2.60 -38.26
N MET A 269 -14.25 2.16 -38.90
CA MET A 269 -14.33 1.94 -40.35
C MET A 269 -15.44 2.81 -40.94
N GLN A 270 -15.20 3.34 -42.14
CA GLN A 270 -16.17 4.15 -42.87
C GLN A 270 -16.42 3.56 -44.26
N PHE A 271 -17.67 3.17 -44.52
CA PHE A 271 -18.16 2.69 -45.80
C PHE A 271 -19.10 3.74 -46.40
N GLY A 272 -18.52 4.72 -47.10
CA GLY A 272 -19.27 5.87 -47.63
C GLY A 272 -19.85 6.72 -46.50
N LYS A 273 -21.17 6.63 -46.28
CA LYS A 273 -21.88 7.34 -45.19
C LYS A 273 -22.09 6.49 -43.93
N LEU A 274 -21.76 5.19 -43.97
CA LEU A 274 -21.90 4.28 -42.84
C LEU A 274 -20.60 4.26 -42.02
N ASN A 275 -20.67 4.67 -40.75
CA ASN A 275 -19.57 4.55 -39.80
C ASN A 275 -19.80 3.34 -38.90
N VAL A 276 -18.84 2.42 -38.87
CA VAL A 276 -18.86 1.23 -38.03
C VAL A 276 -17.70 1.32 -37.04
N THR A 277 -18.02 1.41 -35.75
CA THR A 277 -17.04 1.40 -34.67
C THR A 277 -17.15 0.09 -33.88
N THR A 278 -16.06 -0.67 -33.85
CA THR A 278 -15.96 -1.93 -33.09
C THR A 278 -15.01 -1.73 -31.93
N VAL A 279 -15.40 -2.14 -30.72
CA VAL A 279 -14.57 -2.08 -29.51
C VAL A 279 -14.56 -3.44 -28.83
N LEU A 280 -13.37 -3.97 -28.60
CA LEU A 280 -13.11 -5.18 -27.82
C LEU A 280 -12.20 -4.79 -26.66
N SER A 281 -12.76 -4.70 -25.46
CA SER A 281 -12.05 -4.12 -24.32
C SER A 281 -12.47 -4.70 -22.99
N GLN A 282 -11.56 -4.61 -22.04
CA GLN A 282 -11.85 -4.77 -20.61
C GLN A 282 -12.17 -3.39 -20.02
N GLN A 283 -13.31 -3.27 -19.34
CA GLN A 283 -13.66 -2.06 -18.60
C GLN A 283 -12.86 -2.01 -17.30
N LYS A 284 -12.13 -0.91 -17.10
CA LYS A 284 -11.33 -0.68 -15.89
C LYS A 284 -11.98 0.26 -14.88
N GLY A 285 -13.04 0.96 -15.27
CA GLY A 285 -13.73 1.94 -14.42
C GLY A 285 -15.09 1.48 -13.90
N GLU A 286 -15.41 1.82 -12.66
CA GLU A 286 -16.74 1.67 -12.07
C GLU A 286 -17.54 2.98 -12.20
N THR A 287 -18.84 2.87 -12.46
CA THR A 287 -19.73 4.04 -12.52
C THR A 287 -20.46 4.18 -11.20
N SER A 288 -20.20 5.25 -10.46
CA SER A 288 -20.96 5.62 -9.27
C SER A 288 -21.93 6.75 -9.62
N THR A 289 -23.20 6.57 -9.25
CA THR A 289 -24.25 7.60 -9.41
C THR A 289 -24.53 8.19 -8.03
N ILE A 290 -24.48 9.53 -7.92
CA ILE A 290 -24.79 10.24 -6.69
C ILE A 290 -26.06 11.04 -6.94
N ASP A 291 -27.12 10.75 -6.19
CA ASP A 291 -28.35 11.52 -6.21
C ASP A 291 -28.23 12.74 -5.29
N VAL A 292 -28.08 13.93 -5.88
CA VAL A 292 -28.04 15.20 -5.16
C VAL A 292 -29.42 15.87 -5.27
N LYS A 293 -30.15 15.96 -4.16
CA LYS A 293 -31.45 16.66 -4.10
C LYS A 293 -31.31 17.91 -3.23
N GLY A 294 -31.61 19.09 -3.78
CA GLY A 294 -31.64 20.35 -3.03
C GLY A 294 -30.27 20.89 -2.55
N GLY A 295 -29.17 20.45 -3.16
CA GLY A 295 -27.81 20.94 -2.84
C GLY A 295 -27.10 20.20 -1.70
N ALA A 296 -27.71 19.13 -1.15
CA ALA A 296 -27.08 18.24 -0.18
C ALA A 296 -27.01 16.81 -0.74
N GLN A 297 -25.95 16.10 -0.38
CA GLN A 297 -25.83 14.67 -0.63
C GLN A 297 -26.71 13.93 0.38
N ILE A 298 -27.70 13.18 -0.09
CA ILE A 298 -28.54 12.32 0.76
C ILE A 298 -27.88 10.94 0.78
N SER A 299 -27.65 10.40 1.98
CA SER A 299 -27.29 9.00 2.18
C SER A 299 -28.46 8.31 2.86
N GLU A 300 -29.00 7.28 2.22
CA GLU A 300 -29.96 6.40 2.87
C GLU A 300 -29.21 5.51 3.88
N PHE A 301 -29.83 5.25 5.02
CA PHE A 301 -29.34 4.31 6.03
C PHE A 301 -30.50 3.43 6.49
N GLU A 302 -30.20 2.18 6.83
CA GLU A 302 -31.14 1.20 7.35
C GLU A 302 -30.59 0.69 8.67
N ILE A 303 -31.43 0.64 9.70
CA ILE A 303 -31.09 0.11 11.03
C ILE A 303 -32.17 -0.90 11.38
N TYR A 304 -31.77 -2.15 11.62
CA TYR A 304 -32.70 -3.19 12.02
C TYR A 304 -33.04 -3.10 13.51
N ALA A 305 -34.19 -3.65 13.91
CA ALA A 305 -34.66 -3.57 15.30
C ALA A 305 -33.77 -4.36 16.28
N ASP A 306 -33.03 -5.34 15.78
CA ASP A 306 -32.05 -6.16 16.50
C ASP A 306 -30.62 -5.58 16.48
N ASP A 307 -30.34 -4.59 15.62
CA ASP A 307 -29.07 -3.85 15.57
C ASP A 307 -28.98 -2.77 16.67
N TYR A 308 -29.29 -3.14 17.91
CA TYR A 308 -29.13 -2.25 19.05
C TYR A 308 -27.67 -2.18 19.50
N GLU A 309 -27.28 -1.03 20.04
CA GLU A 309 -25.92 -0.83 20.56
C GLU A 309 -25.75 -1.54 21.91
N ALA A 310 -25.15 -2.74 21.89
CA ALA A 310 -24.86 -3.51 23.09
C ALA A 310 -23.75 -2.88 23.95
N ASN A 311 -23.84 -3.06 25.27
CA ASN A 311 -22.81 -2.66 26.26
C ASN A 311 -22.39 -1.18 26.21
N ARG A 312 -23.28 -0.30 25.73
CA ARG A 312 -22.99 1.13 25.57
C ARG A 312 -23.85 2.01 26.49
N HIS A 313 -25.11 1.64 26.66
CA HIS A 313 -26.10 2.43 27.40
C HIS A 313 -26.49 1.74 28.70
N PHE A 314 -26.36 2.45 29.82
CA PHE A 314 -26.61 1.91 31.16
C PHE A 314 -27.49 2.85 31.96
N PHE A 315 -28.57 2.31 32.55
CA PHE A 315 -29.32 3.01 33.59
C PHE A 315 -28.48 3.08 34.87
N LEU A 316 -28.59 4.18 35.63
CA LEU A 316 -27.84 4.34 36.86
C LEU A 316 -28.40 3.51 38.02
N SER A 317 -29.67 3.11 37.95
CA SER A 317 -30.35 2.23 38.92
C SER A 317 -31.58 1.59 38.27
N HIS A 318 -32.03 0.45 38.80
CA HIS A 318 -33.29 -0.19 38.38
C HIS A 318 -34.50 0.75 38.53
N HIS A 319 -34.52 1.61 39.56
CA HIS A 319 -35.60 2.57 39.73
C HIS A 319 -35.77 3.49 38.51
N PHE A 320 -34.66 3.96 37.93
CA PHE A 320 -34.69 4.85 36.77
C PHE A 320 -35.14 4.13 35.50
N ARG A 321 -34.78 2.85 35.36
CA ARG A 321 -35.27 1.98 34.29
C ARG A 321 -36.79 1.83 34.36
N ASP A 322 -37.34 1.59 35.54
CA ASP A 322 -38.78 1.35 35.71
C ASP A 322 -39.64 2.57 35.38
N ILE A 323 -39.16 3.77 35.74
CA ILE A 323 -39.87 5.02 35.48
C ILE A 323 -39.63 5.56 34.05
N TYR A 324 -38.68 5.00 33.30
CA TYR A 324 -38.24 5.54 32.01
C TYR A 324 -39.40 5.67 31.01
N ASN A 325 -40.18 4.60 30.82
CA ASN A 325 -41.30 4.61 29.89
C ASN A 325 -42.42 5.56 30.33
N ASP A 326 -42.67 5.64 31.64
CA ASP A 326 -43.70 6.50 32.21
C ASP A 326 -43.32 7.98 32.10
N ALA A 327 -42.03 8.31 32.30
CA ALA A 327 -41.49 9.66 32.15
C ALA A 327 -41.58 10.17 30.69
N LEU A 328 -41.57 9.27 29.71
CA LEU A 328 -41.59 9.59 28.28
C LEU A 328 -42.97 9.50 27.62
N LYS A 329 -44.05 9.24 28.37
CA LYS A 329 -45.42 9.12 27.79
C LYS A 329 -45.89 10.38 27.06
N ASN A 330 -45.47 11.56 27.51
CA ASN A 330 -45.96 12.86 27.02
C ASN A 330 -44.87 13.67 26.31
N LEU A 331 -44.11 13.02 25.40
CA LEU A 331 -43.12 13.69 24.56
C LEU A 331 -43.71 14.93 23.85
N PRO A 332 -42.99 16.06 23.78
CA PRO A 332 -41.56 16.23 24.09
C PRO A 332 -41.24 16.55 25.57
N VAL A 333 -42.24 16.63 26.46
CA VAL A 333 -42.02 16.99 27.87
C VAL A 333 -41.72 15.73 28.69
N VAL A 334 -40.51 15.67 29.27
CA VAL A 334 -40.12 14.57 30.15
C VAL A 334 -40.77 14.75 31.53
N SER A 335 -41.67 13.83 31.90
CA SER A 335 -42.50 13.90 33.10
C SER A 335 -41.81 13.28 34.32
N THR A 336 -40.67 13.84 34.72
CA THR A 336 -39.87 13.36 35.87
C THR A 336 -39.36 14.53 36.72
N GLY A 337 -39.31 14.34 38.04
CA GLY A 337 -38.70 15.29 38.99
C GLY A 337 -37.23 15.00 39.28
N LEU A 338 -36.64 14.02 38.57
CA LEU A 338 -35.26 13.58 38.73
C LEU A 338 -34.28 14.57 38.11
N ASN A 339 -33.22 14.90 38.84
CA ASN A 339 -32.07 15.60 38.31
C ASN A 339 -30.77 15.08 38.94
N ILE A 340 -29.93 14.39 38.18
CA ILE A 340 -28.59 13.98 38.62
C ILE A 340 -27.70 15.22 38.79
N SER A 341 -27.20 15.46 40.00
CA SER A 341 -26.35 16.60 40.35
C SER A 341 -24.86 16.31 40.12
N ARG A 342 -24.42 15.08 40.44
CA ARG A 342 -23.02 14.66 40.33
C ARG A 342 -22.95 13.17 40.00
N ILE A 343 -21.97 12.79 39.19
CA ILE A 343 -21.66 11.39 38.88
C ILE A 343 -20.15 11.17 38.77
N GLU A 344 -19.69 10.01 39.20
CA GLU A 344 -18.37 9.47 38.90
C GLU A 344 -18.55 8.10 38.27
N VAL A 345 -17.91 7.88 37.12
CA VAL A 345 -17.98 6.64 36.35
C VAL A 345 -16.59 6.03 36.33
N TRP A 346 -16.49 4.75 36.65
CA TRP A 346 -15.24 4.01 36.79
C TRP A 346 -15.27 2.76 35.93
N VAL A 347 -14.17 2.48 35.23
CA VAL A 347 -14.02 1.31 34.36
C VAL A 347 -12.73 0.55 34.65
N THR A 348 -12.70 -0.74 34.34
CA THR A 348 -11.47 -1.55 34.34
C THR A 348 -10.38 -0.91 33.48
N ASN A 349 -9.16 -0.79 34.03
CA ASN A 349 -8.05 -0.13 33.37
C ASN A 349 -7.16 -1.13 32.61
N LYS A 350 -7.39 -1.27 31.31
CA LYS A 350 -6.60 -2.16 30.44
C LYS A 350 -5.30 -1.54 29.91
N THR A 351 -5.20 -0.21 29.88
CA THR A 351 -4.06 0.50 29.27
C THR A 351 -3.00 0.92 30.29
N SER A 352 -3.11 0.46 31.54
CA SER A 352 -2.23 0.84 32.65
C SER A 352 -2.08 2.36 32.78
N SER A 353 -3.17 3.11 32.58
CA SER A 353 -3.18 4.54 32.86
C SER A 353 -3.01 4.77 34.37
N PHE A 354 -2.26 5.77 34.79
CA PHE A 354 -2.04 6.08 36.21
C PHE A 354 -2.76 7.35 36.68
N GLU A 355 -3.54 7.99 35.79
CA GLU A 355 -4.26 9.21 36.13
C GLU A 355 -5.60 8.89 36.81
N GLU A 356 -5.79 9.42 38.01
CA GLU A 356 -6.99 9.23 38.85
C GLU A 356 -7.48 7.77 38.97
N THR A 357 -6.56 6.82 39.17
CA THR A 357 -6.90 5.42 39.39
C THR A 357 -7.14 5.10 40.86
N ARG A 358 -8.07 4.17 41.13
CA ARG A 358 -8.36 3.67 42.48
C ARG A 358 -8.80 2.21 42.47
N ASN A 359 -8.63 1.54 43.60
CA ASN A 359 -9.27 0.25 43.84
C ASN A 359 -10.73 0.48 44.20
N ILE A 360 -11.64 -0.25 43.58
CA ILE A 360 -13.08 -0.14 43.84
C ILE A 360 -13.71 -1.52 44.01
N VAL A 361 -14.79 -1.55 44.78
CA VAL A 361 -15.67 -2.71 44.90
C VAL A 361 -17.02 -2.29 44.35
N ALA A 362 -17.40 -2.85 43.21
CA ALA A 362 -18.69 -2.64 42.59
C ALA A 362 -19.70 -3.60 43.20
N LEU A 363 -20.87 -3.11 43.57
CA LEU A 363 -21.90 -3.86 44.28
C LEU A 363 -23.20 -3.76 43.47
N ALA A 364 -23.78 -4.88 43.07
CA ALA A 364 -24.93 -4.90 42.17
C ALA A 364 -26.19 -4.32 42.83
N ASP A 365 -26.45 -4.68 44.09
CA ASP A 365 -27.67 -4.30 44.82
C ASP A 365 -27.48 -3.05 45.70
N LEU A 366 -26.40 -2.28 45.54
CA LEU A 366 -26.16 -1.11 46.39
C LEU A 366 -27.23 -0.05 46.17
N ALA A 367 -27.83 0.40 47.29
CA ALA A 367 -28.87 1.43 47.31
C ALA A 367 -30.16 1.07 46.54
N GLU A 368 -30.30 -0.16 46.04
CA GLU A 368 -31.51 -0.61 45.36
C GLU A 368 -32.68 -0.81 46.33
N ASN A 369 -33.89 -0.56 45.83
CA ASN A 369 -35.12 -0.68 46.61
C ASN A 369 -35.53 -2.16 46.81
N SER A 370 -36.49 -2.42 47.71
CA SER A 370 -36.91 -3.78 48.09
C SER A 370 -37.39 -4.68 46.94
N SER A 371 -37.74 -4.12 45.77
CA SER A 371 -38.13 -4.89 44.58
C SER A 371 -36.94 -5.32 43.71
N HIS A 372 -35.74 -4.79 43.93
CA HIS A 372 -34.56 -5.00 43.09
C HIS A 372 -33.31 -5.40 43.90
N ILE A 373 -33.51 -6.16 44.98
CA ILE A 373 -32.42 -6.79 45.74
C ILE A 373 -32.39 -8.28 45.37
N TYR A 374 -31.30 -8.73 44.76
CA TYR A 374 -31.18 -10.11 44.25
C TYR A 374 -30.32 -11.02 45.14
N ASN A 375 -29.42 -10.44 45.93
CA ASN A 375 -28.65 -11.19 46.92
C ASN A 375 -29.56 -11.76 48.02
N LYS A 376 -29.11 -12.86 48.66
CA LYS A 376 -29.92 -13.61 49.64
C LYS A 376 -29.50 -13.39 51.09
N VAL A 377 -28.71 -12.35 51.36
CA VAL A 377 -28.23 -12.05 52.72
C VAL A 377 -29.34 -11.28 53.46
N PRO A 378 -29.87 -11.81 54.58
CA PRO A 378 -30.97 -11.16 55.31
C PRO A 378 -30.64 -9.74 55.78
N ASP A 379 -29.41 -9.52 56.23
CA ASP A 379 -28.96 -8.23 56.76
C ASP A 379 -28.77 -7.15 55.68
N PHE A 380 -28.72 -7.54 54.40
CA PHE A 380 -28.60 -6.61 53.26
C PHE A 380 -29.96 -6.18 52.72
N GLN A 381 -31.05 -6.79 53.17
CA GLN A 381 -32.39 -6.48 52.69
C GLN A 381 -32.87 -5.10 53.18
N ALA A 382 -33.91 -4.58 52.53
CA ALA A 382 -34.56 -3.36 52.97
C ALA A 382 -35.32 -3.57 54.29
N SER A 383 -35.22 -2.59 55.19
CA SER A 383 -36.03 -2.57 56.41
C SER A 383 -37.51 -2.28 56.09
N PRO A 384 -38.47 -2.80 56.87
CA PRO A 384 -39.88 -2.44 56.71
C PRO A 384 -40.08 -0.91 56.78
N GLY A 385 -40.68 -0.32 55.73
CA GLY A 385 -40.88 1.13 55.63
C GLY A 385 -39.68 1.92 55.08
N ALA A 386 -38.66 1.25 54.54
CA ALA A 386 -37.52 1.90 53.90
C ALA A 386 -37.92 2.80 52.72
N VAL A 387 -37.03 3.74 52.41
CA VAL A 387 -37.18 4.68 51.30
C VAL A 387 -37.29 3.92 49.98
N ARG A 388 -38.24 4.33 49.12
CA ARG A 388 -38.49 3.67 47.83
C ARG A 388 -37.51 4.08 46.72
N PHE A 389 -36.88 5.23 46.89
CA PHE A 389 -35.96 5.84 45.93
C PHE A 389 -34.52 5.39 46.21
N PRO A 390 -33.68 5.18 45.18
CA PRO A 390 -32.31 4.73 45.37
C PRO A 390 -31.51 5.67 46.27
N ASP A 391 -31.04 5.15 47.39
CA ASP A 391 -30.21 5.87 48.35
C ASP A 391 -29.42 4.84 49.17
N ASN A 392 -28.22 5.20 49.62
CA ASN A 392 -27.39 4.32 50.44
C ASN A 392 -28.13 3.77 51.68
N SER A 393 -29.16 4.46 52.18
CA SER A 393 -30.00 4.01 53.29
C SER A 393 -31.22 3.15 52.90
N SER A 394 -31.46 2.91 51.60
CA SER A 394 -32.64 2.19 51.10
C SER A 394 -32.63 0.70 51.44
N ASN A 395 -31.45 0.12 51.61
CA ASN A 395 -31.28 -1.25 52.03
C ASN A 395 -30.17 -1.38 53.08
N GLY A 396 -30.06 -2.56 53.69
CA GLY A 396 -29.09 -2.82 54.74
C GLY A 396 -27.64 -2.92 54.25
N LEU A 397 -27.39 -3.06 52.94
CA LEU A 397 -26.08 -3.35 52.39
C LEU A 397 -25.03 -2.30 52.78
N TYR A 398 -25.26 -1.03 52.47
CA TYR A 398 -24.30 0.03 52.78
C TYR A 398 -24.03 0.16 54.29
N GLY A 399 -25.08 0.06 55.12
CA GLY A 399 -24.93 0.10 56.58
C GLY A 399 -24.04 -1.03 57.10
N GLN A 400 -24.29 -2.27 56.67
CA GLN A 400 -23.49 -3.43 57.06
C GLN A 400 -22.04 -3.35 56.56
N LEU A 401 -21.84 -2.80 55.36
CA LEU A 401 -20.52 -2.56 54.79
C LEU A 401 -19.69 -1.62 55.68
N VAL A 402 -20.28 -0.52 56.13
CA VAL A 402 -19.55 0.46 56.95
C VAL A 402 -19.36 -0.01 58.40
N THR A 403 -20.18 -0.93 58.93
CA THR A 403 -20.10 -1.35 60.35
C THR A 403 -19.45 -2.71 60.56
N ASN A 404 -19.89 -3.74 59.84
CA ASN A 404 -19.56 -5.14 60.13
C ASN A 404 -18.54 -5.74 59.16
N TYR A 405 -18.48 -5.22 57.92
CA TYR A 405 -17.60 -5.74 56.87
C TYR A 405 -16.44 -4.82 56.51
N THR A 406 -16.03 -3.90 57.40
CA THR A 406 -15.03 -2.84 57.16
C THR A 406 -13.68 -3.30 56.56
N ALA A 407 -13.33 -4.59 56.73
CA ALA A 407 -12.16 -5.19 56.10
C ALA A 407 -12.19 -5.14 54.56
N MET A 408 -13.36 -5.01 53.93
CA MET A 408 -13.52 -4.89 52.48
C MET A 408 -12.98 -3.57 51.90
N ARG A 409 -12.60 -2.60 52.75
CA ARG A 409 -11.92 -1.37 52.31
C ARG A 409 -10.51 -1.63 51.80
N ASP A 410 -9.92 -2.75 52.23
CA ASP A 410 -8.71 -3.30 51.63
C ASP A 410 -9.11 -4.26 50.51
N VAL A 411 -8.73 -3.93 49.28
CA VAL A 411 -9.09 -4.70 48.06
C VAL A 411 -8.61 -6.15 48.12
N ASP A 412 -7.51 -6.40 48.84
CA ASP A 412 -6.94 -7.74 48.99
C ASP A 412 -7.77 -8.60 49.95
N GLN A 413 -8.49 -7.96 50.89
CA GLN A 413 -9.31 -8.64 51.89
C GLN A 413 -10.78 -8.80 51.48
N VAL A 414 -11.23 -8.18 50.38
CA VAL A 414 -12.65 -8.21 49.94
C VAL A 414 -13.22 -9.62 49.87
N THR A 415 -12.52 -10.54 49.20
CA THR A 415 -12.98 -11.93 49.04
C THR A 415 -13.07 -12.65 50.39
N THR A 416 -12.10 -12.41 51.27
CA THR A 416 -12.07 -13.00 52.62
C THR A 416 -13.18 -12.43 53.50
N ALA A 417 -13.41 -11.12 53.42
CA ALA A 417 -14.42 -10.40 54.20
C ALA A 417 -15.85 -10.90 53.90
N PHE A 418 -16.13 -11.24 52.65
CA PHE A 418 -17.44 -11.75 52.23
C PHE A 418 -17.56 -13.27 52.21
N ASN A 419 -16.50 -14.02 52.53
CA ASN A 419 -16.51 -15.49 52.45
C ASN A 419 -17.59 -16.13 53.36
N SER A 420 -17.89 -15.52 54.50
CA SER A 420 -18.93 -15.99 55.44
C SER A 420 -20.36 -15.83 54.90
N LEU A 421 -20.55 -15.02 53.84
CA LEU A 421 -21.85 -14.77 53.21
C LEU A 421 -22.15 -15.76 52.07
N TYR A 422 -21.24 -16.67 51.76
CA TYR A 422 -21.47 -17.70 50.75
C TYR A 422 -22.58 -18.68 51.19
N PRO A 423 -23.50 -19.09 50.29
CA PRO A 423 -23.61 -18.75 48.86
C PRO A 423 -24.50 -17.53 48.55
N GLY A 424 -24.96 -16.81 49.58
CA GLY A 424 -25.91 -15.70 49.48
C GLY A 424 -25.33 -14.40 48.89
N PHE A 425 -24.00 -14.26 48.88
CA PHE A 425 -23.27 -13.13 48.28
C PHE A 425 -21.98 -13.63 47.60
N GLN A 426 -21.84 -13.41 46.29
CA GLN A 426 -20.81 -14.03 45.44
C GLN A 426 -20.15 -13.02 44.49
N ILE A 427 -18.84 -13.20 44.27
CA ILE A 427 -18.08 -12.45 43.24
C ILE A 427 -18.57 -12.81 41.83
N GLY A 428 -18.58 -11.85 40.91
CA GLY A 428 -19.07 -11.99 39.54
C GLY A 428 -20.60 -11.99 39.40
N ARG A 429 -21.36 -12.05 40.50
CA ARG A 429 -22.83 -11.93 40.52
C ARG A 429 -23.30 -10.73 41.34
N ASP A 430 -22.91 -10.70 42.61
CA ASP A 430 -23.44 -9.71 43.58
C ASP A 430 -22.44 -8.58 43.82
N PHE A 431 -21.14 -8.84 43.64
CA PHE A 431 -20.09 -7.84 43.70
C PHE A 431 -18.93 -8.18 42.76
N GLU A 432 -18.12 -7.18 42.44
CA GLU A 432 -16.88 -7.33 41.69
C GLU A 432 -15.80 -6.45 42.31
N LYS A 433 -14.56 -6.95 42.37
CA LYS A 433 -13.41 -6.13 42.82
C LYS A 433 -12.60 -5.72 41.61
N ILE A 434 -12.26 -4.43 41.53
CA ILE A 434 -11.43 -3.90 40.45
C ILE A 434 -10.24 -3.18 41.05
N GLU A 435 -9.06 -3.67 40.71
CA GLU A 435 -7.80 -3.03 41.07
C GLU A 435 -7.42 -2.00 40.01
N ASN A 436 -6.98 -0.82 40.45
CA ASN A 436 -6.59 0.29 39.57
C ASN A 436 -7.66 0.71 38.54
N ALA A 437 -8.94 0.69 38.92
CA ALA A 437 -10.03 1.20 38.09
C ALA A 437 -9.77 2.67 37.70
N ARG A 438 -10.04 3.00 36.44
CA ARG A 438 -9.83 4.34 35.88
C ARG A 438 -11.14 5.11 35.90
N LYS A 439 -11.13 6.34 36.42
CA LYS A 439 -12.26 7.26 36.30
C LYS A 439 -12.41 7.72 34.84
N LEU A 440 -13.61 7.64 34.31
CA LEU A 440 -13.93 8.20 32.99
C LEU A 440 -14.11 9.71 33.08
N ASN A 441 -13.54 10.41 32.10
CA ASN A 441 -13.77 11.83 31.92
C ASN A 441 -15.18 12.09 31.39
N GLU A 442 -15.73 13.27 31.67
CA GLU A 442 -17.05 13.70 31.16
C GLU A 442 -17.15 13.74 29.63
N ARG A 443 -16.01 13.72 28.92
CA ARG A 443 -15.97 13.64 27.45
C ARG A 443 -16.11 12.21 26.93
N GLU A 444 -15.94 11.20 27.78
CA GLU A 444 -15.95 9.78 27.40
C GLU A 444 -17.35 9.15 27.51
N TYR A 445 -18.29 9.85 28.14
CA TYR A 445 -19.68 9.43 28.26
C TYR A 445 -20.63 10.63 28.22
N THR A 446 -21.88 10.38 27.84
CA THR A 446 -22.97 11.36 27.92
C THR A 446 -23.94 10.94 29.03
N LEU A 447 -24.26 11.86 29.94
CA LEU A 447 -25.25 11.67 31.01
C LEU A 447 -26.58 12.31 30.61
N ASN A 448 -27.67 11.56 30.75
CA ASN A 448 -29.01 12.14 30.79
C ASN A 448 -29.44 12.33 32.25
N SER A 449 -29.33 13.56 32.74
CA SER A 449 -29.60 13.88 34.16
C SER A 449 -31.08 13.79 34.54
N GLN A 450 -32.00 13.84 33.57
CA GLN A 450 -33.44 13.78 33.83
C GLN A 450 -33.97 12.35 33.84
N LEU A 451 -33.39 11.45 33.04
CA LEU A 451 -33.83 10.06 32.93
C LEU A 451 -32.92 9.06 33.65
N GLY A 452 -31.75 9.49 34.13
CA GLY A 452 -30.87 8.66 34.96
C GLY A 452 -30.22 7.51 34.19
N TYR A 453 -29.64 7.80 33.02
CA TYR A 453 -28.82 6.85 32.27
C TYR A 453 -27.57 7.52 31.68
N ILE A 454 -26.54 6.70 31.44
CA ILE A 454 -25.30 7.10 30.76
C ILE A 454 -25.16 6.35 29.45
N SER A 455 -24.51 7.00 28.48
CA SER A 455 -24.14 6.43 27.19
C SER A 455 -22.64 6.62 27.00
N LEU A 456 -21.90 5.53 26.91
CA LEU A 456 -20.46 5.57 26.70
C LEU A 456 -20.15 5.88 25.24
N ASN A 457 -19.04 6.58 24.96
CA ASN A 457 -18.66 6.82 23.57
C ASN A 457 -18.20 5.54 22.85
N SER A 458 -17.65 4.60 23.62
CA SER A 458 -17.24 3.27 23.17
C SER A 458 -17.99 2.21 23.96
N ALA A 459 -18.42 1.14 23.28
CA ALA A 459 -19.01 -0.02 23.94
C ALA A 459 -17.98 -0.72 24.83
N LEU A 460 -18.43 -1.23 25.98
CA LEU A 460 -17.59 -2.02 26.87
C LEU A 460 -17.41 -3.44 26.34
N ASN A 461 -16.20 -3.98 26.56
CA ASN A 461 -15.94 -5.39 26.33
C ASN A 461 -16.61 -6.26 27.40
N THR A 462 -16.89 -7.52 27.08
CA THR A 462 -17.60 -8.46 27.99
C THR A 462 -16.84 -8.73 29.30
N ASP A 463 -15.53 -8.51 29.33
CA ASP A 463 -14.65 -8.67 30.50
C ASP A 463 -14.39 -7.35 31.25
N GLU A 464 -15.01 -6.24 30.82
CA GLU A 464 -14.91 -4.95 31.48
C GLU A 464 -16.06 -4.73 32.46
N VAL A 465 -15.71 -4.10 33.58
CA VAL A 465 -16.66 -3.80 34.65
C VAL A 465 -16.83 -2.29 34.70
N LEU A 466 -18.07 -1.85 34.77
CA LEU A 466 -18.47 -0.46 34.93
C LEU A 466 -19.04 -0.27 36.32
N ALA A 467 -18.53 0.72 37.04
CA ALA A 467 -19.07 1.11 38.35
C ALA A 467 -19.38 2.60 38.33
N ILE A 468 -20.40 2.99 39.09
CA ILE A 468 -20.85 4.36 39.17
C ILE A 468 -21.11 4.75 40.62
N ALA A 469 -20.87 6.01 40.94
CA ALA A 469 -21.35 6.65 42.15
C ALA A 469 -22.02 7.96 41.73
N PHE A 470 -23.20 8.26 42.26
CA PHE A 470 -23.94 9.44 41.84
C PHE A 470 -24.80 10.03 42.95
N GLU A 471 -25.12 11.31 42.77
CA GLU A 471 -26.00 12.08 43.63
C GLU A 471 -27.06 12.71 42.75
N TYR A 472 -28.29 12.75 43.26
CA TYR A 472 -29.41 13.31 42.52
C TYR A 472 -30.41 13.98 43.44
N THR A 473 -31.17 14.89 42.86
CA THR A 473 -32.31 15.53 43.51
C THR A 473 -33.60 14.97 42.93
N LEU A 474 -34.53 14.60 43.80
CA LEU A 474 -35.88 14.21 43.42
C LEU A 474 -36.88 14.95 44.31
N ASN A 475 -37.77 15.73 43.70
CA ASN A 475 -38.78 16.53 44.42
C ASN A 475 -38.21 17.43 45.53
N GLY A 476 -36.98 17.94 45.35
CA GLY A 476 -36.30 18.83 46.30
C GLY A 476 -35.51 18.13 47.41
N GLN A 477 -35.50 16.80 47.48
CA GLN A 477 -34.65 16.03 48.38
C GLN A 477 -33.43 15.47 47.63
N VAL A 478 -32.27 15.49 48.28
CA VAL A 478 -31.01 14.96 47.73
C VAL A 478 -30.82 13.52 48.20
N TYR A 479 -30.47 12.64 47.27
CA TYR A 479 -30.21 11.23 47.49
C TYR A 479 -28.84 10.87 46.93
N LYS A 480 -28.19 9.90 47.55
CA LYS A 480 -26.82 9.50 47.19
C LYS A 480 -26.70 7.98 47.08
N VAL A 481 -26.07 7.53 46.00
CA VAL A 481 -25.80 6.13 45.71
C VAL A 481 -24.30 5.95 45.52
N GLY A 482 -23.70 5.08 46.33
CA GLY A 482 -22.27 4.83 46.34
C GLY A 482 -21.46 5.88 47.11
N GLU A 483 -20.16 5.87 46.86
CA GLU A 483 -19.18 6.76 47.48
C GLU A 483 -18.36 7.43 46.38
N PHE A 484 -18.15 8.74 46.51
CA PHE A 484 -17.28 9.51 45.64
C PHE A 484 -15.83 9.43 46.11
N SER A 485 -14.89 9.62 45.18
CA SER A 485 -13.46 9.71 45.47
C SER A 485 -13.08 10.81 46.48
N THR A 486 -13.96 11.79 46.71
CA THR A 486 -13.79 12.94 47.61
C THR A 486 -14.38 12.73 49.01
N ASP A 487 -15.04 11.60 49.29
CA ASP A 487 -15.79 11.38 50.54
C ASP A 487 -14.91 11.02 51.76
N GLY A 488 -13.58 11.11 51.64
CA GLY A 488 -12.68 11.06 52.80
C GLY A 488 -12.23 9.67 53.25
N ILE A 489 -12.51 8.60 52.48
CA ILE A 489 -11.88 7.29 52.71
C ILE A 489 -10.48 7.33 52.09
N THR A 490 -9.47 7.54 52.93
CA THR A 490 -8.05 7.49 52.53
C THR A 490 -7.73 6.10 51.97
N ALA A 491 -7.05 6.07 50.81
CA ALA A 491 -6.47 4.84 50.28
C ALA A 491 -5.59 4.17 51.36
N PRO A 492 -5.56 2.83 51.43
CA PRO A 492 -4.71 2.15 52.39
C PRO A 492 -3.28 2.66 52.27
N GLN A 493 -2.73 3.17 53.38
CA GLN A 493 -1.30 3.44 53.49
C GLN A 493 -0.61 2.07 53.51
N THR A 494 0.16 1.78 52.47
CA THR A 494 1.00 0.58 52.37
C THR A 494 1.90 0.40 53.58
#